data_AF-A0AAF0PU81-F1
#
_entry.id   AF-A0AAF0PU81-F1
#
_cell.length_a   1.000
_cell.length_b   1.000
_cell.length_c   1.000
_cell.angle_alpha   90.00
_cell.angle_beta   90.00
_cell.angle_gamma   90.00
#
_symmetry.space_group_name_H-M   'P 1'
#
loop_
_entity.id
_entity.type
_entity.pdbx_description
1 polymer ?
#
loop_
_entity_poly.entity_id
_entity_poly.type
_entity_poly.pdbx_seq_one_letter_code
_entity_poly.pdbx_strand_id
1 'polypeptide(L)'
;MDDSMKQLQEKLIEVEIEGESLLLARQQLVENDRLRNGNREALTALRRRAKTTKTSVPTPFESIMRDVESRPLVKEVCPTCGNHDSKEKTWVMFPGTDVFANIPFHAAHTILEKDQTLLNYEANKLQSVVKEKSLWISDQGVLADTISPGVLRSMVTLSDKPKIAQNE
;
A
#
# COMPACT_ATOMS: atom_id res chain seq x y z
N MET A 1 -42.99 7.64 -6.69
CA MET A 1 -41.73 7.71 -7.45
C MET A 1 -41.86 6.70 -8.57
N ASP A 2 -41.58 7.09 -9.81
CA ASP A 2 -41.53 6.19 -10.96
C ASP A 2 -40.50 5.07 -10.70
N ASP A 3 -40.79 3.83 -11.07
CA ASP A 3 -39.91 2.68 -10.76
C ASP A 3 -38.53 2.83 -11.45
N SER A 4 -38.50 3.49 -12.61
CA SER A 4 -37.29 3.88 -13.32
C SER A 4 -36.38 4.80 -12.47
N MET A 5 -36.98 5.70 -11.68
CA MET A 5 -36.24 6.63 -10.82
C MET A 5 -35.59 5.92 -9.64
N LYS A 6 -36.28 4.92 -9.05
CA LYS A 6 -35.72 4.12 -7.95
C LYS A 6 -34.52 3.29 -8.41
N GLN A 7 -34.64 2.63 -9.56
CA GLN A 7 -33.53 1.86 -10.15
C GLN A 7 -32.31 2.73 -10.46
N LEU A 8 -32.53 3.96 -10.93
CA LEU A 8 -31.45 4.91 -11.16
C LEU A 8 -30.75 5.31 -9.85
N GLN A 9 -31.53 5.60 -8.80
CA GLN A 9 -30.98 5.93 -7.48
C GLN A 9 -30.17 4.79 -6.88
N GLU A 10 -30.65 3.55 -6.96
CA GLU A 10 -29.93 2.36 -6.48
C GLU A 10 -28.57 2.20 -7.19
N LYS A 11 -28.55 2.32 -8.52
CA LYS A 11 -27.29 2.25 -9.29
C LYS A 11 -26.32 3.38 -8.96
N LEU A 12 -26.82 4.59 -8.72
CA LEU A 12 -25.99 5.73 -8.30
C LEU A 12 -25.32 5.45 -6.94
N ILE A 13 -26.07 4.88 -5.99
CA ILE A 13 -25.55 4.50 -4.67
C ILE A 13 -24.46 3.43 -4.81
N GLU A 14 -24.68 2.41 -5.64
CA GLU A 14 -23.66 1.37 -5.90
C GLU A 14 -22.37 1.95 -6.47
N VAL A 15 -22.49 2.85 -7.46
CA VAL A 15 -21.33 3.53 -8.06
C VAL A 15 -20.60 4.41 -7.03
N GLU A 16 -21.33 5.08 -6.15
CA GLU A 16 -20.75 5.90 -5.08
C GLU A 16 -19.97 5.04 -4.08
N ILE A 17 -20.55 3.93 -3.61
CA ILE A 17 -19.89 2.99 -2.70
C ILE A 17 -18.59 2.45 -3.33
N GLU A 18 -18.64 2.05 -4.60
CA GLU A 18 -17.46 1.53 -5.29
C GLU A 18 -16.41 2.62 -5.56
N GLY A 19 -16.86 3.85 -5.81
CA GLY A 19 -16.00 5.04 -5.90
C GLY A 19 -15.26 5.31 -4.58
N GLU A 20 -15.95 5.26 -3.45
CA GLU A 20 -15.33 5.41 -2.12
C GLU A 20 -14.32 4.29 -1.85
N SER A 21 -14.67 3.03 -2.14
CA SER A 21 -13.75 1.90 -1.98
C SER A 21 -12.48 2.08 -2.82
N LEU A 22 -12.60 2.58 -4.06
CA LEU A 22 -11.47 2.87 -4.93
C LEU A 22 -10.57 3.98 -4.33
N LEU A 23 -11.16 5.05 -3.82
CA LEU A 23 -10.43 6.15 -3.19
C LEU A 23 -9.69 5.70 -1.93
N LEU A 24 -10.35 4.90 -1.08
CA LEU A 24 -9.72 4.31 0.12
C LEU A 24 -8.53 3.41 -0.25
N ALA A 25 -8.68 2.55 -1.26
CA ALA A 25 -7.59 1.69 -1.71
C ALA A 25 -6.39 2.50 -2.25
N ARG A 26 -6.64 3.60 -2.96
CA ARG A 26 -5.59 4.51 -3.43
C ARG A 26 -4.89 5.23 -2.28
N GLN A 27 -5.64 5.70 -1.28
CA GLN A 27 -5.03 6.33 -0.11
C GLN A 27 -4.14 5.33 0.65
N GLN A 28 -4.62 4.10 0.84
CA GLN A 28 -3.84 3.06 1.53
C GLN A 28 -2.56 2.72 0.77
N LEU A 29 -2.55 2.77 -0.57
CA LEU A 29 -1.31 2.60 -1.35
C LEU A 29 -0.27 3.67 -1.01
N VAL A 30 -0.69 4.92 -0.83
CA VAL A 30 0.20 6.03 -0.46
C VAL A 30 0.75 5.82 0.95
N GLU A 31 -0.10 5.45 1.91
CA GLU A 31 0.35 5.19 3.28
C GLU A 31 1.30 3.99 3.35
N ASN A 32 0.98 2.91 2.65
CA ASN A 32 1.85 1.75 2.55
C ASN A 32 3.20 2.11 1.91
N ASP A 33 3.22 2.95 0.89
CA ASP A 33 4.47 3.42 0.27
C ASP A 33 5.30 4.30 1.22
N ARG A 34 4.64 5.16 2.01
CA ARG A 34 5.29 5.97 3.05
C ARG A 34 5.95 5.10 4.10
N LEU A 35 5.25 4.09 4.63
CA LEU A 35 5.80 3.12 5.58
C LEU A 35 6.95 2.32 4.97
N ARG A 36 6.78 1.90 3.71
CA ARG A 36 7.78 1.16 2.95
C ARG A 36 9.07 1.95 2.80
N ASN A 37 8.98 3.25 2.51
CA ASN A 37 10.15 4.11 2.42
C ASN A 37 10.83 4.28 3.79
N GLY A 38 10.05 4.50 4.85
CA GLY A 38 10.58 4.57 6.22
C GLY A 38 11.34 3.31 6.63
N ASN A 39 10.78 2.12 6.35
CA ASN A 39 11.44 0.84 6.61
C ASN A 39 12.74 0.69 5.81
N ARG A 40 12.76 1.11 4.54
CA ARG A 40 13.98 1.10 3.70
C ARG A 40 15.08 2.00 4.26
N GLU A 41 14.72 3.18 4.75
CA GLU A 41 15.67 4.11 5.40
C GLU A 41 16.20 3.53 6.71
N ALA A 42 15.33 2.96 7.55
CA ALA A 42 15.73 2.32 8.81
C ALA A 42 16.65 1.12 8.56
N LEU A 43 16.33 0.26 7.59
CA LEU A 43 17.19 -0.85 7.18
C LEU A 43 18.53 -0.36 6.65
N THR A 44 18.55 0.71 5.85
CA THR A 44 19.80 1.33 5.39
C THR A 44 20.65 1.81 6.57
N ALA A 45 20.04 2.46 7.57
CA ALA A 45 20.74 2.94 8.76
C ALA A 45 21.28 1.79 9.62
N LEU A 46 20.52 0.70 9.78
CA LEU A 46 20.99 -0.51 10.46
C LEU A 46 22.17 -1.15 9.73
N ARG A 47 22.09 -1.29 8.40
CA ARG A 47 23.18 -1.86 7.59
C ARG A 47 24.46 -1.03 7.64
N ARG A 48 24.34 0.31 7.61
CA ARG A 48 25.48 1.22 7.80
C ARG A 48 26.16 1.02 9.14
N ARG A 49 25.39 0.86 10.23
CA ARG A 49 25.91 0.56 11.56
C ARG A 49 26.61 -0.81 11.62
N ALA A 50 25.98 -1.82 11.03
CA ALA A 50 26.53 -3.17 10.98
C ALA A 50 27.68 -3.36 9.98
N LYS A 51 27.96 -2.34 9.14
CA LYS A 51 28.89 -2.41 7.99
C LYS A 51 28.59 -3.59 7.05
N THR A 52 27.30 -3.92 6.88
CA THR A 52 26.86 -5.01 6.01
C THR A 52 26.46 -4.51 4.63
N THR A 53 26.96 -5.17 3.59
CA THR A 53 26.68 -4.86 2.18
C THR A 53 25.66 -5.84 1.63
N LYS A 54 24.42 -5.86 2.14
CA LYS A 54 23.35 -6.66 1.53
C LYS A 54 22.91 -5.99 0.20
N THR A 55 23.82 -5.92 -0.77
CA THR A 55 23.52 -5.94 -2.20
C THR A 55 23.41 -7.43 -2.56
N SER A 56 22.40 -7.78 -3.34
CA SER A 56 22.00 -9.16 -3.65
C SER A 56 22.97 -9.90 -4.59
N VAL A 57 24.27 -9.66 -4.48
CA VAL A 57 25.30 -10.35 -5.27
C VAL A 57 26.27 -10.99 -4.29
N PRO A 58 26.26 -12.33 -4.15
CA PRO A 58 27.30 -13.03 -3.42
C PRO A 58 28.65 -12.58 -3.97
N THR A 59 29.53 -12.09 -3.09
CA THR A 59 30.87 -11.72 -3.54
C THR A 59 31.54 -12.98 -4.09
N PRO A 60 32.26 -12.91 -5.23
CA PRO A 60 32.86 -14.09 -5.87
C PRO A 60 33.71 -14.96 -4.93
N PHE A 61 34.22 -14.36 -3.85
CA PHE A 61 35.04 -15.01 -2.82
C PHE A 61 34.27 -16.04 -1.96
N GLU A 62 32.99 -15.80 -1.66
CA GLU A 62 32.15 -16.74 -0.87
C GLU A 62 31.79 -18.03 -1.63
N SER A 63 31.79 -17.98 -2.96
CA SER A 63 31.58 -19.16 -3.81
C SER A 63 32.83 -20.04 -3.91
N ILE A 64 34.03 -19.45 -3.75
CA ILE A 64 35.32 -20.14 -3.94
C ILE A 64 35.76 -20.88 -2.66
N MET A 65 35.38 -20.42 -1.47
CA MET A 65 35.81 -21.04 -0.20
C MET A 65 34.95 -22.22 0.27
N ARG A 66 34.03 -22.74 -0.55
CA ARG A 66 33.19 -23.89 -0.17
C ARG A 66 33.90 -25.25 -0.29
N ASP A 67 35.06 -25.31 -0.96
CA ASP A 67 35.77 -26.56 -1.30
C ASP A 67 37.05 -26.84 -0.49
N VAL A 68 37.26 -26.20 0.67
CA VAL A 68 38.43 -26.51 1.51
C VAL A 68 38.00 -26.94 2.92
N GLU A 69 38.05 -28.25 3.16
CA GLU A 69 37.78 -28.86 4.46
C GLU A 69 38.91 -28.57 5.47
N SER A 70 38.55 -28.03 6.65
CA SER A 70 38.84 -28.58 8.00
C SER A 70 38.95 -27.50 9.10
N ARG A 71 38.21 -27.74 10.21
CA ARG A 71 37.91 -26.89 11.42
C ARG A 71 36.71 -25.94 11.24
N PRO A 72 35.84 -25.73 12.27
CA PRO A 72 34.81 -24.70 12.22
C PRO A 72 35.49 -23.33 12.43
N LEU A 73 36.25 -22.89 11.42
CA LEU A 73 36.92 -21.59 11.34
C LEU A 73 35.95 -20.48 10.90
N VAL A 74 34.73 -20.85 10.50
CA VAL A 74 33.68 -19.94 10.08
C VAL A 74 32.84 -19.62 11.32
N LYS A 75 33.00 -18.41 11.88
CA LYS A 75 31.93 -17.82 12.69
C LYS A 75 30.70 -17.83 11.80
N GLU A 76 29.61 -18.47 12.21
CA GLU A 76 28.33 -18.37 11.51
C GLU A 76 27.89 -16.91 11.56
N VAL A 77 28.22 -16.18 10.49
CA VAL A 77 27.89 -14.78 10.33
C VAL A 77 26.42 -14.72 10.00
N CYS A 78 25.65 -14.00 10.82
CA CYS A 78 24.24 -13.80 10.55
C CYS A 78 24.08 -13.16 9.15
N PRO A 79 23.27 -13.72 8.23
CA PRO A 79 23.10 -13.15 6.88
C PRO A 79 22.45 -11.76 6.90
N THR A 80 21.91 -11.38 8.04
CA THR A 80 21.20 -10.11 8.27
C THR A 80 22.08 -9.10 9.02
N CYS A 81 22.77 -9.54 10.08
CA CYS A 81 23.58 -8.66 10.93
C CYS A 81 25.08 -8.65 10.58
N GLY A 82 25.54 -9.57 9.75
CA GLY A 82 26.97 -9.70 9.46
C GLY A 82 27.78 -9.96 10.73
N ASN A 83 28.94 -9.31 10.80
CA ASN A 83 29.85 -9.37 11.95
C ASN A 83 29.43 -8.46 13.12
N HIS A 84 28.28 -7.78 13.03
CA HIS A 84 27.79 -6.90 14.08
C HIS A 84 27.15 -7.68 15.23
N ASP A 85 27.17 -7.13 16.44
CA ASP A 85 26.58 -7.78 17.61
C ASP A 85 25.05 -7.85 17.48
N SER A 86 24.53 -9.04 17.25
CA SER A 86 23.09 -9.31 17.15
C SER A 86 22.30 -8.90 18.40
N LYS A 87 22.95 -8.86 19.58
CA LYS A 87 22.33 -8.56 20.88
C LYS A 87 22.41 -7.07 21.24
N GLU A 88 23.13 -6.26 20.44
CA GLU A 88 23.21 -4.82 20.66
C GLU A 88 21.81 -4.23 20.75
N LYS A 89 21.58 -3.42 21.76
CA LYS A 89 20.28 -2.85 22.07
C LYS A 89 19.97 -1.70 21.12
N THR A 90 18.86 -1.80 20.39
CA THR A 90 18.41 -0.82 19.40
C THR A 90 17.00 -0.35 19.75
N TRP A 91 16.82 0.96 19.76
CA TRP A 91 15.50 1.58 19.89
C TRP A 91 14.76 1.55 18.55
N VAL A 92 13.52 1.09 18.58
CA VAL A 92 12.58 1.14 17.46
C VAL A 92 11.27 1.77 17.91
N MET A 93 10.63 2.51 17.01
CA MET A 93 9.24 2.97 17.15
C MET A 93 8.36 2.02 16.35
N PHE A 94 7.29 1.51 16.93
CA PHE A 94 6.34 0.66 16.22
C PHE A 94 5.32 1.52 15.45
N PRO A 95 5.13 1.29 14.13
CA PRO A 95 4.20 2.08 13.34
C PRO A 95 2.76 1.92 13.85
N GLY A 96 2.00 3.03 13.82
CA GLY A 96 0.62 3.06 14.31
C GLY A 96 0.47 3.11 15.84
N THR A 97 1.58 3.21 16.58
CA THR A 97 1.59 3.36 18.05
C THR A 97 2.63 4.36 18.48
N ASP A 98 2.38 5.10 19.57
CA ASP A 98 3.37 5.99 20.19
C ASP A 98 4.29 5.22 21.16
N VAL A 99 4.71 4.02 20.76
CA VAL A 99 5.48 3.10 21.62
C VAL A 99 6.89 2.91 21.07
N PHE A 100 7.86 3.21 21.92
CA PHE A 100 9.26 2.90 21.68
C PHE A 100 9.66 1.66 22.46
N ALA A 101 10.35 0.74 21.79
CA ALA A 101 10.87 -0.46 22.43
C ALA A 101 12.37 -0.58 22.22
N ASN A 102 13.04 -1.10 23.25
CA ASN A 102 14.44 -1.41 23.21
C ASN A 102 14.63 -2.92 22.97
N ILE A 103 14.94 -3.27 21.72
CA ILE A 103 15.02 -4.66 21.27
C ILE A 103 16.43 -4.98 20.74
N PRO A 104 16.81 -6.26 20.65
CA PRO A 104 18.07 -6.64 20.02
C PRO A 104 18.15 -6.17 18.56
N PHE A 105 19.35 -5.80 18.11
CA PHE A 105 19.63 -5.33 16.75
C PHE A 105 19.13 -6.31 15.68
N HIS A 106 19.34 -7.60 15.90
CA HIS A 106 18.84 -8.63 14.99
C HIS A 106 17.31 -8.62 14.90
N ALA A 107 16.62 -8.49 16.02
CA ALA A 107 15.17 -8.43 16.06
C ALA A 107 14.64 -7.21 15.30
N ALA A 108 15.24 -6.04 15.51
CA ALA A 108 14.89 -4.81 14.77
C ALA A 108 15.03 -5.01 13.25
N HIS A 109 16.13 -5.62 12.81
CA HIS A 109 16.36 -5.84 11.39
C HIS A 109 15.39 -6.89 10.80
N THR A 110 15.10 -7.97 11.52
CA THR A 110 14.17 -9.01 11.06
C THR A 110 12.72 -8.51 10.99
N ILE A 111 12.29 -7.70 11.96
CA ILE A 111 10.96 -7.07 11.94
C ILE A 111 10.83 -6.19 10.70
N LEU A 112 11.77 -5.27 10.47
CA LEU A 112 11.72 -4.38 9.31
C LEU A 112 11.80 -5.14 7.97
N GLU A 113 12.57 -6.22 7.88
CA GLU A 113 12.60 -7.07 6.66
C GLU A 113 11.27 -7.78 6.41
N LYS A 114 10.61 -8.31 7.45
CA LYS A 114 9.29 -8.94 7.34
C LYS A 114 8.21 -7.92 7.01
N ASP A 115 8.26 -6.74 7.62
CA ASP A 115 7.32 -5.67 7.33
C ASP A 115 7.48 -5.20 5.88
N GLN A 116 8.70 -5.14 5.37
CA GLN A 116 8.97 -4.82 3.96
C GLN A 116 8.34 -5.83 2.99
N THR A 117 8.38 -7.13 3.29
CA THR A 117 7.75 -8.16 2.44
C THR A 117 6.23 -8.10 2.53
N LEU A 118 5.68 -7.87 3.72
CA LEU A 118 4.25 -7.71 3.93
C LEU A 118 3.71 -6.48 3.19
N LEU A 119 4.34 -5.32 3.35
CA LEU A 119 3.95 -4.07 2.67
C LEU A 119 3.99 -4.21 1.14
N ASN A 120 4.95 -4.94 0.59
CA ASN A 120 5.01 -5.23 -0.85
C ASN A 120 3.85 -6.11 -1.30
N TYR A 121 3.51 -7.15 -0.53
CA TYR A 121 2.37 -8.01 -0.81
C TYR A 121 1.05 -7.22 -0.76
N GLU A 122 0.85 -6.42 0.28
CA GLU A 122 -0.34 -5.58 0.44
C GLU A 122 -0.46 -4.54 -0.67
N ALA A 123 0.65 -3.89 -1.06
CA ALA A 123 0.65 -2.94 -2.17
C ALA A 123 0.22 -3.60 -3.49
N ASN A 124 0.71 -4.80 -3.80
CA ASN A 124 0.29 -5.55 -4.99
C ASN A 124 -1.20 -5.91 -4.93
N LYS A 125 -1.68 -6.34 -3.76
CA LYS A 125 -3.11 -6.63 -3.53
C LYS A 125 -3.96 -5.37 -3.74
N LEU A 126 -3.60 -4.24 -3.14
CA LEU A 126 -4.32 -2.97 -3.30
C LEU A 126 -4.31 -2.49 -4.75
N GLN A 127 -3.20 -2.64 -5.47
CA GLN A 127 -3.14 -2.32 -6.92
C GLN A 127 -4.13 -3.18 -7.73
N SER A 128 -4.30 -4.46 -7.38
CA SER A 128 -5.31 -5.30 -8.05
C SER A 128 -6.73 -4.80 -7.78
N VAL A 129 -7.04 -4.42 -6.54
CA VAL A 129 -8.33 -3.83 -6.17
C VAL A 129 -8.58 -2.52 -6.92
N VAL A 130 -7.58 -1.63 -6.98
CA VAL A 130 -7.69 -0.36 -7.71
C VAL A 130 -8.00 -0.59 -9.20
N LYS A 131 -7.35 -1.58 -9.83
CA LYS A 131 -7.61 -1.93 -11.23
C LYS A 131 -9.01 -2.49 -11.42
N GLU A 132 -9.42 -3.43 -10.58
CA GLU A 132 -10.73 -4.07 -10.63
C GLU A 132 -11.86 -3.04 -10.47
N LYS A 133 -11.79 -2.22 -9.41
CA LYS A 133 -12.81 -1.21 -9.13
C LYS A 133 -12.84 -0.11 -10.19
N SER A 134 -11.67 0.30 -10.69
CA SER A 134 -11.60 1.27 -11.78
C SER A 134 -12.22 0.74 -13.08
N LEU A 135 -12.03 -0.55 -13.39
CA LEU A 135 -12.67 -1.19 -14.53
C LEU A 135 -14.18 -1.25 -14.33
N TRP A 136 -14.63 -1.71 -13.16
CA TRP A 136 -16.04 -1.80 -12.84
C TRP A 136 -16.76 -0.45 -12.97
N ILE A 137 -16.18 0.62 -12.42
CA ILE A 137 -16.75 1.99 -12.55
C ILE A 137 -16.73 2.44 -14.01
N SER A 138 -15.68 2.11 -14.77
CA SER A 138 -15.62 2.44 -16.20
C SER A 138 -16.71 1.73 -16.99
N ASP A 139 -17.00 0.46 -16.67
CA ASP A 139 -18.08 -0.31 -17.30
C ASP A 139 -19.45 0.26 -16.94
N GLN A 140 -19.63 0.75 -15.70
CA GLN A 140 -20.83 1.51 -15.31
C GLN A 140 -20.88 2.90 -15.94
N GLY A 141 -19.75 3.48 -16.36
CA GLY A 141 -19.68 4.78 -17.04
C GLY A 141 -20.44 4.82 -18.37
N VAL A 142 -20.68 3.67 -19.00
CA VAL A 142 -21.61 3.52 -20.14
C VAL A 142 -23.04 3.95 -19.77
N LEU A 143 -23.37 4.05 -18.47
CA LEU A 143 -24.63 4.63 -18.02
C LEU A 143 -24.76 6.12 -18.38
N ALA A 144 -23.66 6.87 -18.52
CA ALA A 144 -23.72 8.26 -19.00
C ALA A 144 -24.22 8.36 -20.46
N ASP A 145 -23.97 7.34 -21.27
CA ASP A 145 -24.45 7.26 -22.66
C ASP A 145 -25.93 6.84 -22.74
N THR A 146 -26.45 6.17 -21.71
CA THR A 146 -27.87 5.76 -21.65
C THR A 146 -28.79 6.83 -21.03
N ILE A 147 -28.26 7.71 -20.20
CA ILE A 147 -29.03 8.79 -19.58
C ILE A 147 -29.05 10.00 -20.52
N SER A 148 -30.24 10.39 -20.99
CA SER A 148 -30.35 11.53 -21.89
C SER A 148 -29.81 12.82 -21.22
N PRO A 149 -29.05 13.67 -21.95
CA PRO A 149 -28.56 14.94 -21.44
C PRO A 149 -29.66 15.89 -20.93
N GLY A 150 -30.93 15.65 -21.31
CA GLY A 150 -32.09 16.39 -20.80
C GLY A 150 -32.40 16.05 -19.34
N VAL A 151 -32.28 14.78 -18.95
CA VAL A 151 -32.52 14.32 -17.56
C VAL A 151 -31.44 14.87 -16.64
N LEU A 152 -30.16 14.77 -17.02
CA LEU A 152 -29.05 15.35 -16.27
C LEU A 152 -29.20 16.86 -16.09
N ARG A 153 -29.56 17.58 -17.15
CA ARG A 153 -29.84 19.02 -17.06
C ARG A 153 -31.01 19.32 -16.12
N SER A 154 -32.08 18.53 -16.15
CA SER A 154 -33.20 18.73 -15.23
C SER A 154 -32.79 18.54 -13.77
N MET A 155 -31.92 17.56 -13.46
CA MET A 155 -31.43 17.33 -12.10
C MET A 155 -30.53 18.46 -11.61
N VAL A 156 -29.68 19.02 -12.48
CA VAL A 156 -28.77 20.13 -12.15
C VAL A 156 -29.49 21.48 -12.07
N THR A 157 -30.61 21.63 -12.79
CA THR A 157 -31.38 22.88 -12.87
C THR A 157 -32.65 22.88 -12.01
N LEU A 158 -32.87 21.83 -11.21
CA LEU A 158 -33.95 21.81 -10.22
C LEU A 158 -33.75 22.97 -9.24
N SER A 159 -34.69 23.91 -9.30
CA SER A 159 -34.76 25.07 -8.43
C SER A 159 -36.13 25.04 -7.76
N ASP A 160 -36.19 25.21 -6.44
CA ASP A 160 -37.44 25.16 -5.65
C ASP A 160 -38.44 26.27 -5.99
N LYS A 161 -38.10 27.16 -6.92
CA LYS A 161 -38.98 28.26 -7.33
C LYS A 161 -40.09 27.70 -8.22
N PRO A 162 -41.37 27.92 -7.88
CA PRO A 162 -42.47 27.54 -8.75
C PRO A 162 -42.31 28.26 -10.09
N LYS A 163 -42.51 27.55 -11.21
CA LYS A 163 -42.60 28.17 -12.53
C LYS A 163 -43.79 29.13 -12.52
N ILE A 164 -43.51 30.42 -12.39
CA ILE A 164 -44.49 31.46 -12.67
C ILE A 164 -44.79 31.33 -14.16
N ALA A 165 -45.97 30.83 -14.49
CA ALA A 165 -46.48 30.83 -15.84
C ALA A 165 -46.60 32.30 -16.28
N GLN A 166 -45.62 32.77 -17.05
CA GLN A 166 -45.77 34.01 -17.81
C GLN A 166 -46.61 33.65 -19.03
N ASN A 167 -47.93 33.75 -18.87
CA ASN A 167 -48.83 33.96 -19.99
C ASN A 167 -48.75 35.43 -20.37
N GLU A 168 -48.05 35.74 -21.46
CA GLU A 168 -48.36 36.75 -22.50
C GLU A 168 -47.21 36.86 -23.51
#